data_AF-A0A368YGP4-F1
#
_entry.id   AF-A0A368YGP4-F1
#
_cell.length_a   1.000
_cell.length_b   1.000
_cell.length_c   1.000
_cell.angle_alpha   90.00
_cell.angle_beta   90.00
_cell.angle_gamma   90.00
#
_symmetry.space_group_name_H-M   'P 1'
#
loop_
_entity.id
_entity.type
_entity.pdbx_description
1 polymer ?
#
loop_
_entity_poly.entity_id
_entity_poly.type
_entity_poly.pdbx_seq_one_letter_code
_entity_poly.pdbx_strand_id
1 'polypeptide(L)'
;MRLRCFVVVELKIEEFKPELAGKMNLYLSAVDDQIRHESDAPSIGIILCKGKNEVIVEYALRGSTKPMGVAEYRLSGLLPEPLRGELPTEAELSREFPLMSLVKLRIEVEREIRLLINGQSEGDRPRVIGSMLVELQRLGLSPQSTDRFQAALQIMNRAAHGIEVNDVDASEAAEIAAAFLAELRTMRKRNRS
;
A
#
# COMPACT_ATOMS: atom_id res chain seq x y z
N MET A 1 13.30 -0.35 -37.12
CA MET A 1 12.90 -1.54 -36.33
C MET A 1 12.32 -1.07 -35.01
N ARG A 2 11.13 -1.53 -34.62
CA ARG A 2 10.57 -1.32 -33.28
C ARG A 2 10.82 -2.59 -32.47
N LEU A 3 11.39 -2.46 -31.27
CA LEU A 3 11.44 -3.56 -30.30
C LEU A 3 10.01 -3.96 -29.96
N ARG A 4 9.71 -5.25 -30.08
CA ARG A 4 8.45 -5.85 -29.62
C ARG A 4 8.82 -6.85 -28.55
N CYS A 5 8.65 -6.47 -27.30
CA CYS A 5 8.84 -7.30 -26.11
C CYS A 5 7.80 -6.91 -25.08
N PHE A 6 7.49 -7.83 -24.17
CA PHE A 6 6.67 -7.50 -23.02
C PHE A 6 7.52 -6.87 -21.92
N VAL A 7 6.91 -6.00 -21.12
CA VAL A 7 7.52 -5.42 -19.92
C VAL A 7 6.67 -5.80 -18.73
N VAL A 8 7.25 -6.54 -17.80
CA VAL A 8 6.59 -6.93 -16.54
C VAL A 8 7.06 -5.98 -15.45
N VAL A 9 6.13 -5.27 -14.83
CA VAL A 9 6.43 -4.30 -13.77
C VAL A 9 5.89 -4.81 -12.44
N GLU A 10 6.78 -4.93 -11.45
CA GLU A 10 6.44 -5.28 -10.07
C GLU A 10 6.64 -4.05 -9.17
N LEU A 11 5.57 -3.54 -8.56
CA LEU A 11 5.64 -2.39 -7.65
C LEU A 11 5.59 -2.84 -6.18
N LYS A 12 6.56 -2.37 -5.39
CA LYS A 12 6.67 -2.66 -3.95
C LYS A 12 6.81 -1.38 -3.13
N ILE A 13 5.93 -1.23 -2.15
CA ILE A 13 6.00 -0.17 -1.14
C ILE A 13 7.12 -0.39 -0.10
N GLU A 14 7.77 -1.55 -0.15
CA GLU A 14 8.88 -1.95 0.73
C GLU A 14 10.24 -1.81 0.01
N GLU A 15 11.33 -1.97 0.77
CA GLU A 15 12.67 -2.12 0.21
C GLU A 15 12.82 -3.41 -0.59
N PHE A 16 13.76 -3.41 -1.54
CA PHE A 16 14.08 -4.60 -2.32
C PHE A 16 14.52 -5.77 -1.44
N LYS A 17 13.92 -6.95 -1.68
CA LYS A 17 14.31 -8.23 -1.08
C LYS A 17 14.70 -9.21 -2.20
N PRO A 18 15.71 -10.07 -2.02
CA PRO A 18 16.14 -11.02 -3.04
C PRO A 18 15.03 -11.92 -3.60
N GLU A 19 14.03 -12.26 -2.78
CA GLU A 19 12.84 -13.04 -3.17
C GLU A 19 12.07 -12.42 -4.34
N LEU A 20 12.10 -11.08 -4.48
CA LEU A 20 11.43 -10.37 -5.56
C LEU A 20 12.04 -10.70 -6.93
N ALA A 21 13.36 -10.91 -6.99
CA ALA A 21 14.03 -11.35 -8.22
C ALA A 21 13.57 -12.76 -8.63
N GLY A 22 13.34 -13.65 -7.66
CA GLY A 22 12.78 -14.98 -7.91
C GLY A 22 11.37 -14.92 -8.49
N LYS A 23 10.50 -14.08 -7.92
CA LYS A 23 9.15 -13.83 -8.44
C LYS A 23 9.18 -13.23 -9.85
N MET A 24 10.04 -12.24 -10.08
CA MET A 24 10.21 -11.64 -11.39
C MET A 24 10.67 -12.67 -12.43
N ASN A 25 11.62 -13.54 -12.07
CA ASN A 25 12.06 -14.62 -12.95
C ASN A 25 10.89 -15.56 -13.34
N LEU A 26 10.03 -15.90 -12.38
CA LEU A 26 8.82 -16.69 -12.65
C LEU A 26 7.88 -15.95 -13.62
N TYR A 27 7.61 -14.66 -13.39
CA TYR A 27 6.73 -13.87 -14.25
C TYR A 27 7.26 -13.78 -15.68
N LEU A 28 8.56 -13.53 -15.86
CA LEU A 28 9.16 -13.48 -17.18
C LEU A 28 9.08 -14.84 -17.89
N SER A 29 9.25 -15.97 -17.18
CA SER A 29 9.01 -17.30 -17.76
C SER A 29 7.58 -17.43 -18.27
N ALA A 30 6.61 -17.12 -17.40
CA ALA A 30 5.21 -17.29 -17.73
C ALA A 30 4.80 -16.42 -18.94
N VAL A 31 5.26 -15.17 -18.99
CA VAL A 31 4.98 -14.27 -20.11
C VAL A 31 5.66 -14.75 -21.40
N ASP A 32 6.93 -15.15 -21.31
CA ASP A 32 7.68 -15.65 -22.48
C ASP A 32 7.11 -16.96 -23.02
N ASP A 33 6.53 -17.81 -22.18
CA ASP A 33 5.98 -19.12 -22.55
C ASP A 33 4.52 -19.03 -23.03
N GLN A 34 3.70 -18.14 -22.44
CA GLN A 34 2.25 -18.13 -22.66
C GLN A 34 1.75 -17.01 -23.57
N ILE A 35 2.48 -15.89 -23.64
CA ILE A 35 1.98 -14.65 -24.26
C ILE A 35 2.89 -14.20 -25.40
N ARG A 36 4.20 -14.35 -25.22
CA ARG A 36 5.19 -13.89 -26.17
C ARG A 36 5.10 -14.65 -27.50
N HIS A 37 5.06 -13.92 -28.61
CA HIS A 37 5.18 -14.53 -29.93
C HIS A 37 6.64 -14.83 -30.24
N GLU A 38 6.91 -15.84 -31.07
CA GLU A 38 8.28 -16.23 -31.48
C GLU A 38 9.13 -15.08 -32.05
N SER A 39 8.48 -14.05 -32.63
CA SER A 39 9.14 -12.90 -33.24
C SER A 39 9.38 -11.72 -32.27
N ASP A 40 8.99 -11.88 -31.02
CA ASP A 40 9.19 -10.89 -29.96
C ASP A 40 10.52 -11.14 -29.26
N ALA A 41 11.18 -10.07 -28.83
CA ALA A 41 12.37 -10.16 -27.98
C ALA A 41 12.01 -10.66 -26.56
N PRO A 42 12.98 -11.19 -25.79
CA PRO A 42 12.74 -11.64 -24.42
C PRO A 42 12.06 -10.57 -23.57
N SER A 43 11.11 -10.98 -22.73
CA SER A 43 10.38 -10.06 -21.85
C SER A 43 11.31 -9.43 -20.82
N ILE A 44 11.11 -8.15 -20.52
CA ILE A 44 11.93 -7.36 -19.61
C ILE A 44 11.22 -7.19 -18.27
N GLY A 45 11.91 -7.49 -17.18
CA GLY A 45 11.40 -7.29 -15.82
C GLY A 45 11.86 -5.98 -15.20
N ILE A 46 10.93 -5.21 -14.62
CA ILE A 46 11.24 -4.01 -13.83
C ILE A 46 10.65 -4.17 -12.45
N ILE A 47 11.51 -4.19 -11.44
CA ILE A 47 11.12 -4.20 -10.03
C ILE A 47 11.26 -2.77 -9.50
N LEU A 48 10.14 -2.13 -9.18
CA LEU A 48 10.07 -0.81 -8.58
C LEU A 48 9.90 -0.95 -7.07
N CYS A 49 10.87 -0.50 -6.29
CA CYS A 49 10.82 -0.55 -4.82
C CYS A 49 10.91 0.84 -4.20
N LYS A 50 10.47 0.98 -2.95
CA LYS A 50 10.62 2.23 -2.19
C LYS A 50 12.08 2.57 -1.90
N GLY A 51 12.94 1.56 -1.83
CA GLY A 51 14.38 1.68 -1.64
C GLY A 51 15.10 0.41 -2.09
N LYS A 52 16.41 0.52 -2.34
CA LYS A 52 17.26 -0.64 -2.65
C LYS A 52 18.67 -0.47 -2.11
N ASN A 53 19.28 -1.57 -1.70
CA ASN A 53 20.72 -1.64 -1.49
C ASN A 53 21.37 -2.21 -2.76
N GLU A 54 22.26 -1.44 -3.38
CA GLU A 54 22.88 -1.80 -4.66
C GLU A 54 23.65 -3.12 -4.59
N VAL A 55 24.35 -3.38 -3.49
CA VAL A 55 25.09 -4.63 -3.28
C VAL A 55 24.12 -5.80 -3.23
N ILE A 56 23.04 -5.70 -2.46
CA ILE A 56 22.03 -6.77 -2.36
C ILE A 56 21.39 -7.03 -3.73
N VAL A 57 21.07 -5.98 -4.49
CA VAL A 57 20.52 -6.10 -5.85
C VAL A 57 21.51 -6.79 -6.78
N GLU A 58 22.79 -6.38 -6.77
CA GLU A 58 23.82 -6.98 -7.61
C GLU A 58 23.95 -8.48 -7.31
N TYR A 59 24.06 -8.87 -6.04
CA TYR A 59 24.15 -10.28 -5.65
C TYR A 59 22.89 -11.07 -6.04
N ALA A 60 21.70 -10.49 -5.88
CA ALA A 60 20.44 -11.14 -6.23
C ALA A 60 20.30 -11.36 -7.76
N LEU A 61 20.82 -10.44 -8.58
CA LEU A 61 20.70 -10.50 -10.04
C LEU A 61 21.89 -11.16 -10.74
N ARG A 62 23.04 -11.32 -10.09
CA ARG A 62 24.30 -11.82 -10.70
C ARG A 62 24.16 -13.15 -11.44
N GLY A 63 23.29 -14.04 -10.96
CA GLY A 63 23.03 -15.35 -11.58
C GLY A 63 21.84 -15.39 -12.55
N SER A 64 21.13 -14.27 -12.73
CA SER A 64 19.94 -14.22 -13.59
C SER A 64 20.33 -14.09 -15.06
N THR A 65 19.81 -14.99 -15.89
CA THR A 65 19.97 -14.93 -17.35
C THR A 65 18.86 -14.12 -18.05
N LYS A 66 17.75 -13.86 -17.36
CA LYS A 66 16.64 -13.07 -17.91
C LYS A 66 16.86 -11.58 -17.68
N PRO A 67 16.47 -10.73 -18.66
CA PRO A 67 16.66 -9.29 -18.56
C PRO A 67 15.71 -8.72 -17.51
N MET A 68 16.25 -8.35 -16.34
CA MET A 68 15.50 -7.69 -15.29
C MET A 68 16.35 -6.64 -14.55
N GLY A 69 15.69 -5.63 -14.01
CA GLY A 69 16.34 -4.56 -13.25
C GLY A 69 15.53 -4.12 -12.05
N VAL A 70 16.22 -3.55 -11.06
CA VAL A 70 15.61 -2.97 -9.85
C VAL A 70 15.85 -1.47 -9.83
N ALA A 71 14.77 -0.70 -9.72
CA ALA A 71 14.81 0.75 -9.60
C ALA A 71 14.07 1.21 -8.33
N GLU A 72 14.61 2.28 -7.74
CA GLU A 72 13.93 3.00 -6.67
C GLU A 72 13.00 4.04 -7.30
N TYR A 73 11.74 4.07 -6.87
CA TYR A 73 10.82 5.11 -7.31
C TYR A 73 10.83 6.31 -6.36
N ARG A 74 10.49 7.48 -6.90
CA ARG A 74 10.25 8.69 -6.10
C ARG A 74 8.79 9.08 -6.20
N LEU A 75 8.16 9.35 -5.06
CA LEU A 75 6.82 9.90 -5.03
C LEU A 75 6.88 11.39 -5.30
N SER A 76 6.19 11.83 -6.36
CA SER A 76 5.95 13.25 -6.64
C SER A 76 4.51 13.58 -6.26
N GLY A 77 4.31 14.67 -5.52
CA GLY A 77 2.97 15.23 -5.28
C GLY A 77 2.38 15.94 -6.50
N LEU A 78 3.16 16.08 -7.57
CA LEU A 78 2.75 16.70 -8.82
C LEU A 78 2.70 15.65 -9.92
N LEU A 79 1.52 15.47 -10.50
CA LEU A 79 1.35 14.75 -11.76
C LEU A 79 1.95 15.58 -12.91
N PRO A 80 2.78 14.97 -13.78
CA PRO A 80 3.25 15.64 -15.00
C PRO A 80 2.07 16.20 -15.81
N GLU A 81 2.20 17.42 -16.35
CA GLU A 81 1.13 18.10 -17.12
C GLU A 81 0.45 17.20 -18.15
N PRO A 82 1.18 16.39 -18.96
CA PRO A 82 0.54 15.54 -19.97
C PRO A 82 -0.40 14.46 -19.39
N LEU A 83 -0.16 14.01 -18.15
CA LEU A 83 -0.92 12.91 -17.54
C LEU A 83 -2.11 13.37 -16.69
N ARG A 84 -2.27 14.68 -16.45
CA ARG A 84 -3.31 15.20 -15.55
C ARG A 84 -4.73 14.88 -16.01
N GLY A 85 -4.96 14.78 -17.32
CA GLY A 85 -6.27 14.47 -17.90
C GLY A 85 -6.47 12.99 -18.22
N GLU A 86 -5.43 12.15 -18.12
CA GLU A 86 -5.49 10.73 -18.48
C GLU A 86 -5.73 9.82 -17.26
N LEU A 87 -5.45 10.31 -16.06
CA LEU A 87 -5.68 9.57 -14.83
C LEU A 87 -7.07 9.88 -14.26
N PRO A 88 -7.76 8.86 -13.71
CA PRO A 88 -9.03 9.08 -13.04
C PRO A 88 -8.84 10.01 -11.83
N THR A 89 -9.83 10.84 -11.57
CA THR A 89 -9.90 11.63 -10.33
C THR A 89 -10.05 10.71 -9.12
N GLU A 90 -9.72 11.21 -7.93
CA GLU A 90 -9.96 10.48 -6.68
C GLU A 90 -11.42 10.05 -6.52
N ALA A 91 -12.36 10.90 -6.95
CA ALA A 91 -13.78 10.61 -6.89
C ALA A 91 -14.19 9.49 -7.87
N GLU A 92 -13.66 9.50 -9.09
CA GLU A 92 -13.93 8.44 -10.09
C GLU A 92 -13.31 7.11 -9.66
N LEU A 93 -12.07 7.14 -9.20
CA LEU A 93 -11.36 5.96 -8.75
C LEU A 93 -12.04 5.35 -7.50
N SER A 94 -12.58 6.17 -6.60
CA SER A 94 -13.34 5.69 -5.44
C SER A 94 -14.69 5.10 -5.81
N ARG A 95 -15.31 5.49 -6.94
CA ARG A 95 -16.54 4.86 -7.46
C ARG A 95 -16.26 3.48 -8.04
N GLU A 96 -15.17 3.33 -8.77
CA GLU A 96 -14.77 2.05 -9.36
C GLU A 96 -14.25 1.07 -8.30
N PHE A 97 -13.65 1.59 -7.22
CA PHE A 97 -13.13 0.80 -6.11
C PHE A 97 -13.74 1.27 -4.78
N PRO A 98 -15.00 0.94 -4.48
CA PRO A 98 -15.70 1.41 -3.28
C PRO A 98 -14.95 1.06 -1.99
N LEU A 99 -14.33 -0.12 -1.96
CA LEU A 99 -13.52 -0.61 -0.83
C LEU A 99 -12.23 0.20 -0.62
N MET A 100 -11.78 0.96 -1.62
CA MET A 100 -10.56 1.76 -1.51
C MET A 100 -10.70 2.92 -0.53
N SER A 101 -11.93 3.46 -0.38
CA SER A 101 -12.24 4.43 0.67
C SER A 101 -11.99 3.85 2.06
N LEU A 102 -12.42 2.60 2.30
CA LEU A 102 -12.17 1.89 3.56
C LEU A 102 -10.68 1.62 3.79
N VAL A 103 -9.96 1.17 2.75
CA VAL A 103 -8.52 0.93 2.83
C VAL A 103 -7.77 2.22 3.16
N LYS A 104 -8.13 3.33 2.51
CA LYS A 104 -7.56 4.65 2.76
C LYS A 104 -7.82 5.11 4.20
N LEU A 105 -9.07 5.04 4.65
CA LEU A 105 -9.45 5.40 6.03
C LEU A 105 -8.70 4.53 7.05
N ARG A 106 -8.57 3.22 6.81
CA ARG A 106 -7.80 2.32 7.65
C ARG A 106 -6.33 2.76 7.78
N ILE A 107 -5.69 3.13 6.67
CA ILE A 107 -4.30 3.62 6.65
C ILE A 107 -4.18 4.95 7.41
N GLU A 108 -5.10 5.89 7.19
CA GLU A 108 -5.09 7.18 7.88
C GLU A 108 -5.29 7.04 9.39
N VAL A 109 -6.19 6.16 9.82
CA VAL A 109 -6.39 5.85 11.24
C VAL A 109 -5.15 5.21 11.83
N GLU A 110 -4.56 4.20 11.18
CA GLU A 110 -3.32 3.57 11.65
C GLU A 110 -2.21 4.62 11.87
N ARG A 111 -2.05 5.53 10.91
CA ARG A 111 -1.07 6.61 10.97
C ARG A 111 -1.33 7.57 12.13
N GLU A 112 -2.55 8.03 12.32
CA GLU A 112 -2.88 8.98 13.39
C GLU A 112 -2.73 8.34 14.78
N ILE A 113 -3.14 7.08 14.95
CA ILE A 113 -2.89 6.34 16.19
C ILE A 113 -1.39 6.22 16.46
N ARG A 114 -0.59 5.85 15.45
CA ARG A 114 0.87 5.76 15.57
C ARG A 114 1.48 7.10 15.98
N LEU A 115 1.01 8.21 15.43
CA LEU A 115 1.50 9.55 15.78
C LEU A 115 1.12 9.96 17.22
N LEU A 116 -0.01 9.48 17.75
CA LEU A 116 -0.41 9.72 19.13
C LEU A 116 0.42 8.88 20.12
N ILE A 117 0.74 7.63 19.76
CA ILE A 117 1.50 6.70 20.62
C ILE A 117 3.02 7.00 20.58
N ASN A 118 3.58 7.30 19.41
CA ASN A 118 5.02 7.55 19.23
C ASN A 118 5.53 8.87 19.85
N GLY A 119 4.68 9.59 20.60
CA GLY A 119 5.15 10.56 21.59
C GLY A 119 5.76 9.92 22.84
N GLN A 120 5.67 8.59 23.03
CA GLN A 120 5.96 7.91 24.31
C GLN A 120 6.64 6.51 24.22
N SER A 121 7.09 5.99 23.06
CA SER A 121 7.94 4.77 23.04
C SER A 121 8.69 4.52 21.73
N GLU A 122 9.98 4.17 21.86
CA GLU A 122 10.85 3.61 20.82
C GLU A 122 10.57 2.12 20.61
N GLY A 123 10.26 1.73 19.37
CA GLY A 123 10.18 0.31 18.99
C GLY A 123 9.50 0.09 17.64
N ASP A 124 10.30 -0.20 16.63
CA ASP A 124 9.94 -0.38 15.21
C ASP A 124 9.19 -1.69 14.89
N ARG A 125 8.36 -2.18 15.82
CA ARG A 125 7.56 -3.39 15.55
C ARG A 125 6.32 -3.03 14.74
N PRO A 126 5.97 -3.79 13.69
CA PRO A 126 4.66 -3.68 13.04
C PRO A 126 3.56 -3.91 14.08
N ARG A 127 2.78 -2.87 14.40
CA ARG A 127 1.65 -2.99 15.32
C ARG A 127 0.35 -3.03 14.51
N VAL A 128 -0.50 -4.01 14.79
CA VAL A 128 -1.86 -4.07 14.23
C VAL A 128 -2.75 -3.04 14.91
N ILE A 129 -3.70 -2.44 14.19
CA ILE A 129 -4.58 -1.38 14.72
C ILE A 129 -5.23 -1.81 16.04
N GLY A 130 -5.74 -3.04 16.15
CA GLY A 130 -6.35 -3.55 17.38
C GLY A 130 -5.42 -3.47 18.61
N SER A 131 -4.13 -3.82 18.45
CA SER A 131 -3.15 -3.70 19.54
C SER A 131 -2.87 -2.25 19.94
N MET A 132 -2.90 -1.33 18.97
CA MET A 132 -2.71 0.09 19.24
C MET A 132 -3.93 0.72 19.91
N LEU A 133 -5.15 0.25 19.63
CA LEU A 133 -6.35 0.69 20.34
C LEU A 133 -6.31 0.32 21.83
N VAL A 134 -5.84 -0.89 22.15
CA VAL A 134 -5.64 -1.32 23.56
C VAL A 134 -4.61 -0.43 24.25
N GLU A 135 -3.56 -0.03 23.54
CA GLU A 135 -2.55 0.87 24.07
C GLU A 135 -3.06 2.30 24.27
N LEU A 136 -3.86 2.85 23.35
CA LEU A 136 -4.54 4.13 23.55
C LEU A 136 -5.42 4.11 24.81
N GLN A 137 -6.15 3.02 25.04
CA GLN A 137 -6.96 2.85 26.24
C GLN A 137 -6.11 2.84 27.50
N ARG A 138 -4.98 2.12 27.49
CA ARG A 138 -4.03 2.11 28.61
C ARG A 138 -3.45 3.49 28.90
N LEU A 139 -3.21 4.31 27.86
CA LEU A 139 -2.69 5.67 27.99
C LEU A 139 -3.78 6.72 28.32
N GLY A 140 -5.05 6.33 28.42
CA GLY A 140 -6.16 7.27 28.61
C GLY A 140 -6.42 8.17 27.40
N LEU A 141 -5.96 7.76 26.21
CA LEU A 141 -6.06 8.49 24.94
C LEU A 141 -7.08 7.85 23.97
N SER A 142 -8.07 7.12 24.50
CA SER A 142 -9.13 6.51 23.67
C SER A 142 -10.18 7.54 23.25
N PRO A 143 -10.47 7.66 21.94
CA PRO A 143 -11.65 8.36 21.44
C PRO A 143 -12.96 7.78 21.98
N GLN A 144 -14.03 8.57 22.00
CA GLN A 144 -15.36 8.12 22.44
C GLN A 144 -15.92 7.04 21.51
N SER A 145 -15.60 7.12 20.22
CA SER A 145 -16.03 6.16 19.21
C SER A 145 -15.21 4.86 19.14
N THR A 146 -14.32 4.58 20.11
CA THR A 146 -13.42 3.40 20.08
C THR A 146 -14.17 2.07 19.90
N ASP A 147 -15.24 1.83 20.65
CA ASP A 147 -15.98 0.56 20.57
C ASP A 147 -16.68 0.38 19.22
N ARG A 148 -17.30 1.46 18.70
CA ARG A 148 -17.90 1.46 17.36
C ARG A 148 -16.84 1.22 16.29
N PHE A 149 -15.68 1.86 16.43
CA PHE A 149 -14.56 1.68 15.51
C PHE A 149 -14.01 0.26 15.52
N GLN A 150 -13.97 -0.44 16.67
CA GLN A 150 -13.56 -1.85 16.71
C GLN A 150 -14.44 -2.75 15.86
N ALA A 151 -15.76 -2.52 15.84
CA ALA A 151 -16.68 -3.24 14.97
C ALA A 151 -16.41 -2.94 13.48
N ALA A 152 -16.29 -1.66 13.13
CA ALA A 152 -15.96 -1.23 11.76
C ALA A 152 -14.58 -1.74 11.29
N LEU A 153 -13.62 -1.91 12.20
CA LEU A 153 -12.26 -2.37 11.89
C LEU A 153 -12.25 -3.78 11.29
N GLN A 154 -13.19 -4.64 11.68
CA GLN A 154 -13.32 -5.97 11.08
C GLN A 154 -13.69 -5.88 9.59
N ILE A 155 -14.64 -5.01 9.25
CA ILE A 155 -15.06 -4.74 7.86
C ILE A 155 -13.91 -4.13 7.06
N MET A 156 -13.22 -3.14 7.62
CA MET A 156 -12.04 -2.53 7.00
C MET A 156 -10.90 -3.52 6.76
N ASN A 157 -10.66 -4.47 7.68
CA ASN A 157 -9.66 -5.51 7.50
C ASN A 157 -10.04 -6.48 6.37
N ARG A 158 -11.31 -6.88 6.27
CA ARG A 158 -11.80 -7.70 5.15
C ARG A 158 -11.58 -6.98 3.82
N ALA A 159 -11.97 -5.72 3.73
CA ALA A 159 -11.76 -4.89 2.55
C ALA A 159 -10.26 -4.78 2.17
N ALA A 160 -9.37 -4.60 3.15
CA ALA A 160 -7.91 -4.54 2.92
C ALA A 160 -7.30 -5.87 2.43
N HIS A 161 -7.95 -7.00 2.71
CA HIS A 161 -7.54 -8.32 2.21
C HIS A 161 -8.21 -8.70 0.89
N GLY A 162 -8.96 -7.79 0.25
CA GLY A 162 -9.68 -8.05 -0.99
C GLY A 162 -10.87 -8.99 -0.82
N ILE A 163 -11.37 -9.16 0.41
CA ILE A 163 -12.58 -9.94 0.68
C ILE A 163 -13.79 -9.07 0.38
N GLU A 164 -14.78 -9.64 -0.30
CA GLU A 164 -16.03 -8.97 -0.65
C GLU A 164 -16.78 -8.49 0.62
N VAL A 165 -17.24 -7.24 0.57
CA VAL A 165 -18.01 -6.55 1.59
C VAL A 165 -19.17 -5.89 0.87
N ASN A 166 -20.38 -6.01 1.40
CA ASN A 166 -21.54 -5.38 0.77
C ASN A 166 -21.50 -3.84 0.96
N ASP A 167 -22.20 -3.12 0.09
CA ASP A 167 -22.14 -1.66 0.07
C ASP A 167 -22.67 -0.99 1.35
N VAL A 168 -23.62 -1.63 2.03
CA VAL A 168 -24.23 -1.09 3.26
C VAL A 168 -23.22 -1.14 4.41
N ASP A 169 -22.63 -2.31 4.66
CA ASP A 169 -21.59 -2.52 5.67
C ASP A 169 -20.35 -1.66 5.36
N ALA A 170 -20.01 -1.52 4.07
CA ALA A 170 -18.90 -0.68 3.64
C ALA A 170 -19.16 0.81 3.91
N SER A 171 -20.37 1.29 3.62
CA SER A 171 -20.76 2.68 3.88
C SER A 171 -20.80 2.97 5.38
N GLU A 172 -21.41 2.09 6.18
CA GLU A 172 -21.47 2.24 7.63
C GLU A 172 -20.06 2.23 8.27
N ALA A 173 -19.21 1.28 7.85
CA ALA A 173 -17.84 1.21 8.34
C ALA A 173 -17.03 2.46 7.97
N ALA A 174 -17.26 3.04 6.78
CA ALA A 174 -16.60 4.26 6.34
C ALA A 174 -17.02 5.47 7.21
N GLU A 175 -18.31 5.62 7.51
CA GLU A 175 -18.82 6.69 8.38
C GLU A 175 -18.23 6.59 9.80
N ILE A 176 -18.25 5.39 10.40
CA ILE A 176 -17.67 5.15 11.72
C ILE A 176 -16.17 5.45 11.73
N ALA A 177 -15.44 4.99 10.73
CA ALA A 177 -14.00 5.22 10.62
C ALA A 177 -13.65 6.71 10.43
N ALA A 178 -14.45 7.43 9.64
CA ALA A 178 -14.28 8.87 9.43
C ALA A 178 -14.51 9.67 10.72
N ALA A 179 -15.56 9.34 11.49
CA ALA A 179 -15.84 9.94 12.78
C ALA A 179 -14.69 9.70 13.78
N PHE A 180 -14.25 8.45 13.89
CA PHE A 180 -13.12 8.07 14.76
C PHE A 180 -11.82 8.80 14.38
N LEU A 181 -11.51 8.90 13.09
CA LEU A 181 -10.35 9.63 12.61
C LEU A 181 -10.40 11.13 12.94
N ALA A 182 -11.59 11.75 12.85
CA ALA A 182 -11.78 13.15 13.22
C ALA A 182 -11.53 13.40 14.71
N GLU A 183 -11.95 12.47 15.58
CA GLU A 183 -11.65 12.50 17.02
C GLU A 183 -10.15 12.40 17.28
N LEU A 184 -9.46 11.42 16.68
CA LEU A 184 -8.00 11.26 16.81
C LEU A 184 -7.25 12.54 16.42
N ARG A 185 -7.61 13.14 15.28
CA ARG A 185 -7.02 14.41 14.81
C ARG A 185 -7.26 15.56 15.79
N THR A 186 -8.44 15.62 16.39
CA THR A 186 -8.79 16.64 17.40
C THR A 186 -7.97 16.46 18.68
N MET A 187 -7.84 15.21 19.17
CA MET A 187 -7.02 14.88 20.33
C MET A 187 -5.54 15.23 20.09
N ARG A 188 -4.99 14.91 18.91
CA ARG A 188 -3.61 15.25 18.56
C ARG A 188 -3.37 16.77 18.53
N LYS A 189 -4.32 17.56 18.04
CA LYS A 189 -4.22 19.02 18.05
C LYS A 189 -4.17 19.56 19.49
N ARG A 190 -5.02 19.03 20.39
CA ARG A 190 -5.03 19.43 21.81
C ARG A 190 -3.73 19.09 22.53
N ASN A 191 -3.12 17.93 22.27
CA ASN A 191 -1.86 17.52 22.90
C ASN A 191 -0.62 18.29 22.39
N ARG A 192 -0.75 19.13 21.36
CA ARG A 192 0.34 19.96 20.80
C ARG A 192 0.26 21.45 21.19
N SER A 193 -0.79 21.86 21.89
CA SER A 193 -0.99 23.22 22.42
C SER A 193 -0.63 23.26 23.90
#